data_AF-A0A958PCX8-F1
#
_entry.id   AF-A0A958PCX8-F1
#
_cell.length_a   1.000
_cell.length_b   1.000
_cell.length_c   1.000
_cell.angle_alpha   90.00
_cell.angle_beta   90.00
_cell.angle_gamma   90.00
#
_symmetry.space_group_name_H-M   'P 1'
#
loop_
_entity.id
_entity.type
_entity.pdbx_description
1 polymer ?
#
loop_
_entity_poly.entity_id
_entity_poly.type
_entity_poly.pdbx_seq_one_letter_code
_entity_poly.pdbx_strand_id
1 'polypeptide(L)'
;MTKNYTELDDFVQEQDARAKAILDNEKSDLSLDERESEAVKILKKTLRMIFSRPDKDSMVQRILPDIRRRLTNLHSYDDTIEKLANECVYNIKSNKMAPVYISTCIFILENIMSEIKPTAKDNKVYKQIMSKIIEADLEVPRKVRSFRRMRGMFKTISPSETAKNIMGK
;
A
#
# COMPACT_ATOMS: atom_id res chain seq x y z
N MET A 1 -11.50 18.10 -10.67
CA MET A 1 -10.83 17.06 -9.86
C MET A 1 -10.61 15.73 -10.61
N THR A 2 -11.06 15.59 -11.86
CA THR A 2 -10.96 14.37 -12.68
C THR A 2 -9.58 14.08 -13.27
N LYS A 3 -8.73 15.08 -13.52
CA LYS A 3 -7.40 14.90 -14.16
C LYS A 3 -6.48 13.96 -13.37
N ASN A 4 -6.40 14.15 -12.05
CA ASN A 4 -5.55 13.34 -11.17
C ASN A 4 -6.00 11.87 -11.02
N TYR A 5 -7.27 11.57 -11.31
CA TYR A 5 -7.80 10.20 -11.34
C TYR A 5 -7.43 9.54 -12.66
N THR A 6 -7.76 10.20 -13.78
CA THR A 6 -7.48 9.67 -15.12
C THR A 6 -5.99 9.41 -15.31
N GLU A 7 -5.11 10.32 -14.90
CA GLU A 7 -3.65 10.12 -14.97
C GLU A 7 -3.17 8.93 -14.14
N LEU A 8 -3.79 8.68 -12.97
CA LEU A 8 -3.43 7.53 -12.13
C LEU A 8 -3.95 6.22 -12.73
N ASP A 9 -5.19 6.24 -13.21
CA ASP A 9 -5.82 5.10 -13.86
C ASP A 9 -5.02 4.71 -15.10
N ASP A 10 -4.71 5.66 -15.98
CA ASP A 10 -3.87 5.47 -17.17
C ASP A 10 -2.50 4.88 -16.81
N PHE A 11 -1.85 5.43 -15.77
CA PHE A 11 -0.57 4.89 -15.29
C PHE A 11 -0.71 3.45 -14.77
N VAL A 12 -1.77 3.15 -14.02
CA VAL A 12 -2.00 1.80 -13.48
C VAL A 12 -2.29 0.81 -14.62
N GLN A 13 -3.10 1.20 -15.60
CA GLN A 13 -3.37 0.40 -16.80
C GLN A 13 -2.08 0.17 -17.60
N GLU A 14 -1.22 1.18 -17.74
CA GLU A 14 0.08 1.03 -18.40
C GLU A 14 0.98 0.03 -17.67
N GLN A 15 1.06 0.11 -16.34
CA GLN A 15 1.87 -0.84 -15.55
C GLN A 15 1.29 -2.25 -15.56
N ASP A 16 -0.03 -2.41 -15.54
CA ASP A 16 -0.68 -3.72 -15.65
C ASP A 16 -0.45 -4.33 -17.04
N ALA A 17 -0.61 -3.54 -18.11
CA ALA A 17 -0.30 -3.96 -19.47
C ALA A 17 1.17 -4.38 -19.61
N ARG A 18 2.10 -3.65 -18.98
CA ARG A 18 3.52 -4.01 -18.96
C ARG A 18 3.79 -5.32 -18.21
N ALA A 19 3.18 -5.50 -17.03
CA ALA A 19 3.31 -6.74 -16.27
C ALA A 19 2.73 -7.93 -17.05
N LYS A 20 1.64 -7.72 -17.79
CA LYS A 20 1.07 -8.73 -18.69
C LYS A 20 1.98 -9.05 -19.87
N ALA A 21 2.54 -8.03 -20.52
CA ALA A 21 3.47 -8.23 -21.63
C ALA A 21 4.71 -9.05 -21.23
N ILE A 22 5.22 -8.89 -20.00
CA ILE A 22 6.33 -9.69 -19.49
C ILE A 22 5.94 -11.16 -19.36
N LEU A 23 4.76 -11.44 -18.81
CA LEU A 23 4.27 -12.81 -18.63
C LEU A 23 3.97 -13.51 -19.96
N ASP A 24 3.39 -12.77 -20.91
CA ASP A 24 2.99 -13.30 -22.22
C ASP A 24 4.17 -13.36 -23.21
N ASN A 25 5.34 -12.80 -22.87
CA ASN A 25 6.52 -12.84 -23.76
C ASN A 25 7.19 -14.22 -23.71
N GLU A 26 6.67 -15.16 -24.51
CA GLU A 26 7.20 -16.51 -24.69
C GLU A 26 8.57 -16.55 -25.38
N LYS A 27 8.98 -15.45 -26.02
CA LYS A 27 10.27 -15.34 -26.73
C LYS A 27 11.38 -14.73 -25.86
N SER A 28 11.12 -14.50 -24.58
CA SER A 28 12.17 -13.96 -23.70
C SER A 28 13.16 -15.06 -23.31
N ASP A 29 14.41 -14.66 -23.08
CA ASP A 29 15.46 -15.56 -22.55
C ASP A 29 15.25 -15.89 -21.06
N LEU A 30 14.21 -15.34 -20.42
CA LEU A 30 13.91 -15.51 -19.00
C LEU A 30 13.04 -16.75 -18.78
N SER A 31 13.33 -17.47 -17.70
CA SER A 31 12.44 -18.53 -17.20
C SER A 31 11.07 -17.97 -16.81
N LEU A 32 10.07 -18.86 -16.67
CA LEU A 32 8.74 -18.46 -16.21
C LEU A 32 8.80 -17.79 -14.82
N ASP A 33 9.55 -18.36 -13.89
CA ASP A 33 9.72 -17.84 -12.52
C ASP A 33 10.35 -16.44 -12.50
N GLU A 34 11.33 -16.18 -13.39
CA GLU A 34 11.95 -14.86 -13.53
C GLU A 34 10.96 -13.82 -14.08
N ARG A 35 10.16 -14.19 -15.08
CA ARG A 35 9.09 -13.34 -15.63
C ARG A 35 8.03 -13.02 -14.58
N GLU A 36 7.62 -14.01 -13.79
CA GLU A 36 6.69 -13.81 -12.69
C GLU A 36 7.27 -12.86 -11.63
N SER A 37 8.52 -13.06 -11.25
CA SER A 37 9.23 -12.19 -10.29
C SER A 37 9.30 -10.74 -10.79
N GLU A 38 9.55 -10.52 -12.09
CA GLU A 38 9.54 -9.18 -12.68
C GLU A 38 8.15 -8.56 -12.72
N ALA A 39 7.13 -9.32 -13.11
CA ALA A 39 5.74 -8.86 -13.10
C ALA A 39 5.31 -8.46 -11.67
N VAL A 40 5.62 -9.28 -10.66
CA VAL A 40 5.35 -8.97 -9.25
C VAL A 40 6.07 -7.71 -8.80
N LYS A 41 7.33 -7.47 -9.22
CA LYS A 41 8.05 -6.23 -8.89
C LYS A 41 7.34 -4.99 -9.44
N ILE A 42 6.82 -5.04 -10.67
CA ILE A 42 6.07 -3.94 -11.28
C ILE A 42 4.77 -3.71 -10.50
N LEU A 43 3.98 -4.77 -10.31
CA LEU A 43 2.69 -4.69 -9.63
C LEU A 43 2.83 -4.21 -8.18
N LYS A 44 3.89 -4.61 -7.47
CA LYS A 44 4.23 -4.10 -6.14
C LYS A 44 4.49 -2.60 -6.13
N LYS A 45 5.23 -2.08 -7.12
CA LYS A 45 5.46 -0.63 -7.26
C LYS A 45 4.16 0.12 -7.52
N THR A 46 3.32 -0.42 -8.39
CA THR A 46 1.98 0.12 -8.69
C THR A 46 1.11 0.14 -7.44
N LEU A 47 1.08 -0.95 -6.67
CA LEU A 47 0.33 -1.05 -5.43
C LEU A 47 0.80 -0.03 -4.38
N ARG A 48 2.13 0.14 -4.24
CA ARG A 48 2.71 1.18 -3.37
C ARG A 48 2.25 2.57 -3.79
N MET A 49 2.23 2.85 -5.09
CA MET A 49 1.76 4.14 -5.61
C MET A 49 0.28 4.37 -5.28
N ILE A 50 -0.58 3.37 -5.50
CA ILE A 50 -2.00 3.44 -5.15
C ILE A 50 -2.17 3.73 -3.66
N PHE A 51 -1.55 2.94 -2.79
CA PHE A 51 -1.65 3.10 -1.34
C PHE A 51 -0.97 4.36 -0.79
N SER A 52 -0.06 5.00 -1.53
CA SER A 52 0.59 6.24 -1.08
C SER A 52 -0.31 7.48 -1.11
N ARG A 53 -1.52 7.37 -1.69
CA ARG A 53 -2.42 8.51 -1.88
C ARG A 53 -3.47 8.62 -0.77
N PRO A 54 -3.87 9.84 -0.40
CA PRO A 54 -5.03 10.03 0.48
C PRO A 54 -6.31 9.60 -0.22
N ASP A 55 -7.07 8.67 0.37
CA ASP A 55 -8.31 8.14 -0.20
C ASP A 55 -9.55 8.98 0.17
N LYS A 56 -9.54 10.28 -0.20
CA LYS A 56 -10.67 11.19 0.07
C LYS A 56 -11.87 10.96 -0.87
N ASP A 57 -11.62 10.43 -2.08
CA ASP A 57 -12.61 10.27 -3.16
C ASP A 57 -12.82 8.79 -3.55
N SER A 58 -12.52 7.84 -2.65
CA SER A 58 -12.58 6.39 -2.92
C SER A 58 -11.81 5.94 -4.17
N MET A 59 -10.76 6.68 -4.57
CA MET A 59 -9.96 6.37 -5.74
C MET A 59 -9.18 5.07 -5.55
N VAL A 60 -8.68 4.82 -4.34
CA VAL A 60 -7.96 3.59 -4.01
C VAL A 60 -8.87 2.39 -4.24
N GLN A 61 -10.11 2.46 -3.72
CA GLN A 61 -11.08 1.38 -3.83
C GLN A 61 -11.49 1.07 -5.29
N ARG A 62 -11.41 2.05 -6.19
CA ARG A 62 -11.75 1.87 -7.61
C ARG A 62 -10.64 1.21 -8.41
N ILE A 63 -9.38 1.56 -8.14
CA ILE A 63 -8.23 1.15 -8.97
C ILE A 63 -7.54 -0.11 -8.40
N LEU A 64 -7.61 -0.32 -7.09
CA LEU A 64 -7.00 -1.45 -6.40
C LEU A 64 -7.46 -2.84 -6.89
N PRO A 65 -8.75 -3.08 -7.22
CA PRO A 65 -9.23 -4.43 -7.54
C PRO A 65 -8.48 -5.13 -8.67
N ASP A 66 -8.09 -4.39 -9.72
CA ASP A 66 -7.36 -4.96 -10.86
C ASP A 66 -5.97 -5.44 -10.47
N ILE A 67 -5.21 -4.60 -9.77
CA ILE A 67 -3.86 -4.93 -9.30
C ILE A 67 -3.90 -6.01 -8.23
N ARG A 68 -4.90 -5.97 -7.33
CA ARG A 68 -5.14 -7.03 -6.34
C ARG A 68 -5.36 -8.37 -7.03
N ARG A 69 -6.29 -8.45 -7.97
CA ARG A 69 -6.58 -9.68 -8.73
C ARG A 69 -5.32 -10.22 -9.39
N ARG A 70 -4.51 -9.36 -10.03
CA ARG A 70 -3.27 -9.78 -10.70
C ARG A 70 -2.25 -10.35 -9.72
N LEU A 71 -2.01 -9.68 -8.61
CA LEU A 71 -1.11 -10.17 -7.56
C LEU A 71 -1.63 -11.43 -6.86
N THR A 72 -2.94 -11.59 -6.72
CA THR A 72 -3.57 -12.81 -6.19
C THR A 72 -3.36 -13.98 -7.14
N ASN A 73 -3.49 -13.79 -8.45
CA ASN A 73 -3.22 -14.83 -9.45
C ASN A 73 -1.74 -15.28 -9.44
N LEU A 74 -0.83 -14.38 -9.06
CA LEU A 74 0.60 -14.67 -8.86
C LEU A 74 0.94 -15.08 -7.43
N HIS A 75 -0.06 -15.40 -6.60
CA HIS A 75 0.08 -15.78 -5.17
C HIS A 75 0.94 -14.82 -4.33
N SER A 76 1.06 -13.56 -4.74
CA SER A 76 2.01 -12.59 -4.20
C SER A 76 1.35 -11.42 -3.49
N TYR A 77 0.01 -11.32 -3.47
CA TYR A 77 -0.71 -10.19 -2.89
C TYR A 77 -0.45 -10.04 -1.38
N ASP A 78 -0.68 -11.11 -0.61
CA ASP A 78 -0.57 -11.10 0.84
C ASP A 78 0.87 -10.79 1.31
N ASP A 79 1.87 -11.42 0.67
CA ASP A 79 3.29 -11.13 0.89
C ASP A 79 3.64 -9.68 0.53
N THR A 80 3.07 -9.14 -0.55
CA THR A 80 3.32 -7.77 -0.98
C THR A 80 2.80 -6.76 0.03
N ILE A 81 1.56 -6.91 0.50
CA ILE A 81 0.99 -5.98 1.49
C ILE A 81 1.70 -6.09 2.84
N GLU A 82 2.11 -7.30 3.25
CA GLU A 82 2.87 -7.50 4.47
C GLU A 82 4.24 -6.79 4.38
N LYS A 83 4.97 -6.98 3.28
CA LYS A 83 6.26 -6.31 3.05
C LYS A 83 6.11 -4.78 3.05
N LEU A 84 5.08 -4.25 2.40
CA LEU A 84 4.81 -2.81 2.38
C LEU A 84 4.47 -2.28 3.77
N ALA A 85 3.64 -2.99 4.54
CA ALA A 85 3.31 -2.62 5.90
C ALA A 85 4.55 -2.62 6.81
N ASN A 86 5.37 -3.67 6.76
CA ASN A 86 6.60 -3.78 7.54
C ASN A 86 7.60 -2.66 7.20
N GLU A 87 7.78 -2.33 5.92
CA GLU A 87 8.63 -1.23 5.48
C GLU A 87 8.14 0.11 6.06
N CYS A 88 6.83 0.38 5.99
CA CYS A 88 6.24 1.61 6.51
C CYS A 88 6.36 1.71 8.04
N VAL A 89 6.09 0.61 8.75
CA VAL A 89 6.27 0.51 10.22
C VAL A 89 7.71 0.86 10.59
N TYR A 90 8.70 0.24 9.93
CA TYR A 90 10.11 0.52 10.17
C TYR A 90 10.48 1.98 9.92
N ASN A 91 10.03 2.55 8.79
CA ASN A 91 10.34 3.92 8.41
C ASN A 91 9.72 4.95 9.35
N ILE A 92 8.48 4.72 9.81
CA ILE A 92 7.83 5.59 10.79
C ILE A 92 8.54 5.49 12.14
N LYS A 93 8.79 4.28 12.62
CA LYS A 93 9.40 4.02 13.94
C LYS A 93 10.83 4.55 14.04
N SER A 94 11.62 4.44 12.97
CA SER A 94 12.99 4.97 12.96
C SER A 94 13.03 6.51 12.99
N ASN A 95 12.01 7.19 12.46
CA ASN A 95 11.92 8.65 12.34
C ASN A 95 13.16 9.33 11.67
N LYS A 96 13.97 8.56 10.93
CA LYS A 96 15.17 9.06 10.23
C LYS A 96 14.84 9.69 8.87
N MET A 97 13.66 9.38 8.33
CA MET A 97 13.23 9.83 7.01
C MET A 97 12.68 11.27 7.03
N ALA A 98 12.70 11.94 5.88
CA ALA A 98 12.09 13.26 5.74
C ALA A 98 10.57 13.20 5.98
N PRO A 99 9.93 14.29 6.46
CA PRO A 99 8.51 14.30 6.81
C PRO A 99 7.57 13.85 5.68
N VAL A 100 7.93 14.13 4.43
CA VAL A 100 7.18 13.70 3.25
C VAL A 100 7.10 12.17 3.15
N TYR A 101 8.22 11.47 3.34
CA TYR A 101 8.26 10.01 3.27
C TYR A 101 7.51 9.35 4.42
N ILE A 102 7.63 9.90 5.64
CA ILE A 102 6.87 9.39 6.79
C ILE A 102 5.37 9.61 6.56
N SER A 103 4.97 10.77 6.03
CA SER A 103 3.58 11.04 5.66
C SER A 103 3.07 10.03 4.63
N THR A 104 3.88 9.69 3.63
CA THR A 104 3.55 8.67 2.62
C THR A 104 3.38 7.30 3.26
N CYS A 105 4.28 6.89 4.16
CA CYS A 105 4.18 5.62 4.88
C CYS A 105 2.89 5.56 5.72
N ILE A 106 2.46 6.68 6.30
CA ILE A 106 1.21 6.74 7.05
C ILE A 106 0.00 6.53 6.12
N PHE A 107 -0.05 7.19 4.95
CA PHE A 107 -1.12 6.94 3.98
C PHE A 107 -1.15 5.48 3.52
N ILE A 108 0.01 4.86 3.30
CA ILE A 108 0.10 3.45 2.94
C ILE A 108 -0.52 2.57 4.03
N LEU A 109 -0.17 2.79 5.30
CA LEU A 109 -0.76 2.03 6.40
C LEU A 109 -2.26 2.29 6.54
N GLU A 110 -2.72 3.54 6.43
CA GLU A 110 -4.15 3.89 6.48
C GLU A 110 -4.94 3.13 5.41
N ASN A 111 -4.44 3.09 4.17
CA ASN A 111 -5.09 2.42 3.06
C ASN A 111 -5.02 0.89 3.16
N ILE A 112 -3.87 0.32 3.57
CA ILE A 112 -3.76 -1.13 3.83
C ILE A 112 -4.76 -1.55 4.91
N MET A 113 -4.83 -0.81 6.02
CA MET A 113 -5.77 -1.11 7.10
C MET A 113 -7.23 -1.02 6.62
N SER A 114 -7.56 -0.02 5.80
CA SER A 114 -8.89 0.13 5.21
C SER A 114 -9.27 -1.08 4.34
N GLU A 115 -8.33 -1.53 3.49
CA GLU A 115 -8.51 -2.66 2.59
C GLU A 115 -8.69 -4.00 3.32
N ILE A 116 -7.86 -4.27 4.33
CA ILE A 116 -7.90 -5.56 5.03
C ILE A 116 -8.93 -5.60 6.16
N LYS A 117 -9.44 -4.44 6.59
CA LYS A 117 -10.40 -4.32 7.71
C LYS A 117 -11.55 -5.33 7.68
N PRO A 118 -12.23 -5.57 6.53
CA PRO A 118 -13.39 -6.47 6.50
C PRO A 118 -13.05 -7.92 6.90
N THR A 119 -11.82 -8.37 6.65
CA THR A 119 -11.39 -9.76 6.88
C THR A 119 -10.20 -9.86 7.84
N ALA A 120 -9.82 -8.75 8.50
CA ALA A 120 -8.62 -8.67 9.33
C ALA A 120 -8.64 -9.62 10.54
N LYS A 121 -9.82 -9.99 11.03
CA LYS A 121 -9.98 -10.89 12.19
C LYS A 121 -9.88 -12.37 11.79
N ASP A 122 -10.31 -12.68 10.56
CA ASP A 122 -10.47 -14.06 10.08
C ASP A 122 -9.25 -14.54 9.26
N ASN A 123 -8.55 -13.61 8.60
CA ASN A 123 -7.32 -13.92 7.88
C ASN A 123 -6.09 -13.81 8.79
N LYS A 124 -5.32 -14.90 8.92
CA LYS A 124 -4.12 -14.98 9.77
C LYS A 124 -3.06 -13.95 9.39
N VAL A 125 -2.80 -13.73 8.11
CA VAL A 125 -1.81 -12.76 7.62
C VAL A 125 -2.27 -11.34 7.97
N TYR A 126 -3.53 -11.02 7.74
CA TYR A 126 -4.04 -9.67 8.00
C TYR A 126 -4.07 -9.36 9.49
N LYS A 127 -4.42 -10.35 10.32
CA LYS A 127 -4.32 -10.27 11.76
C LYS A 127 -2.88 -10.01 12.21
N GLN A 128 -1.90 -10.67 11.61
CA GLN A 128 -0.48 -10.43 11.91
C GLN A 128 -0.03 -9.03 11.51
N ILE A 129 -0.43 -8.53 10.33
CA ILE A 129 -0.15 -7.15 9.90
C ILE A 129 -0.72 -6.15 10.91
N MET A 130 -1.99 -6.31 11.31
CA MET A 130 -2.65 -5.44 12.29
C MET A 130 -1.96 -5.49 13.65
N SER A 131 -1.62 -6.69 14.15
CA SER A 131 -0.89 -6.84 15.41
C SER A 131 0.48 -6.16 15.37
N LYS A 132 1.25 -6.32 14.29
CA LYS A 132 2.55 -5.63 14.12
C LYS A 132 2.40 -4.11 14.16
N ILE A 133 1.37 -3.56 13.51
CA ILE A 133 1.10 -2.11 13.55
C ILE A 133 0.75 -1.67 14.98
N ILE A 134 -0.05 -2.45 15.72
CA ILE A 134 -0.42 -2.15 17.11
C ILE A 134 0.81 -2.21 18.03
N GLU A 135 1.58 -3.30 17.96
CA GLU A 135 2.76 -3.56 18.79
C GLU A 135 3.92 -2.58 18.50
N ALA A 136 3.95 -2.01 17.30
CA ALA A 136 4.96 -1.03 16.95
C ALA A 136 4.82 0.31 17.69
N ASP A 137 3.64 0.59 18.27
CA ASP A 137 3.30 1.82 19.01
C ASP A 137 3.75 3.09 18.27
N LEU A 138 3.24 3.25 17.05
CA LEU A 138 3.67 4.26 16.11
C LEU A 138 3.21 5.64 16.54
N GLU A 139 4.15 6.42 17.07
CA GLU A 139 3.97 7.85 17.29
C GLU A 139 4.23 8.64 16.01
N VAL A 140 3.31 9.54 15.64
CA VAL A 140 3.53 10.43 14.51
C VAL A 140 4.31 11.67 14.96
N PRO A 141 5.51 11.96 14.43
CA PRO A 141 6.31 13.10 14.85
C PRO A 141 5.61 14.45 14.58
N ARG A 142 5.81 15.45 15.44
CA ARG A 142 5.21 16.80 15.28
C ARG A 142 5.47 17.41 13.90
N LYS A 143 6.71 17.29 13.39
CA LYS A 143 7.09 17.75 12.04
C LYS A 143 6.21 17.16 10.93
N VAL A 144 5.83 15.89 11.05
CA VAL A 144 4.96 15.19 10.09
C VAL A 144 3.52 15.63 10.24
N ARG A 145 3.02 15.80 11.47
CA ARG A 145 1.67 16.35 11.72
C ARG A 145 1.52 17.74 11.12
N SER A 146 2.49 18.61 11.35
CA SER A 146 2.52 19.96 10.77
C SER A 146 2.55 19.91 9.24
N PHE A 147 3.40 19.07 8.64
CA PHE A 147 3.48 18.89 7.20
C PHE A 147 2.13 18.43 6.60
N ARG A 148 1.52 17.39 7.16
CA ARG A 148 0.20 16.86 6.74
C ARG A 148 -0.90 17.91 6.84
N ARG A 149 -0.90 18.71 7.92
CA ARG A 149 -1.86 19.80 8.11
C ARG A 149 -1.70 20.91 7.07
N MET A 150 -0.46 21.35 6.81
CA MET A 150 -0.19 22.42 5.84
C MET A 150 -0.48 22.01 4.39
N ARG A 151 -0.21 20.75 4.02
CA ARG A 151 -0.32 20.27 2.64
C ARG A 151 -1.74 19.94 2.17
N GLY A 152 -2.66 19.63 3.08
CA GLY A 152 -4.02 19.25 2.70
C GLY A 152 -4.99 19.10 3.86
N MET A 153 -4.69 19.75 4.99
CA MET A 153 -5.48 19.72 6.22
C MET A 153 -5.81 18.30 6.70
N PHE A 154 -4.90 17.35 6.44
CA PHE A 154 -5.12 15.96 6.81
C PHE A 154 -5.06 15.81 8.34
N LYS A 155 -6.14 15.30 8.92
CA LYS A 155 -6.14 14.88 10.33
C LYS A 155 -5.15 13.72 10.46
N THR A 156 -4.20 13.86 11.36
CA THR A 156 -3.18 12.83 11.61
C THR A 156 -3.58 12.04 12.84
N ILE A 157 -4.04 10.81 12.63
CA ILE A 157 -4.31 9.83 13.69
C ILE A 157 -3.13 8.85 13.71
N SER A 158 -2.79 8.30 14.87
CA SER A 158 -1.76 7.25 14.92
C SER A 158 -2.24 6.02 14.14
N PRO A 159 -1.38 5.41 13.29
CA PRO A 159 -1.71 4.14 12.66
C PRO A 159 -1.98 3.03 13.70
N SER A 160 -1.25 3.03 14.83
CA SER A 160 -1.44 2.05 15.90
C SER A 160 -2.78 2.23 16.62
N GLU A 161 -3.20 3.46 16.91
CA GLU A 161 -4.54 3.74 17.45
C GLU A 161 -5.64 3.28 16.48
N THR A 162 -5.44 3.53 15.19
CA THR A 162 -6.40 3.11 14.14
C THR A 162 -6.52 1.60 14.08
N ALA A 163 -5.39 0.88 14.13
CA ALA A 163 -5.36 -0.57 14.15
C ALA A 163 -6.04 -1.16 15.41
N LYS A 164 -5.81 -0.57 16.60
CA LYS A 164 -6.46 -0.96 17.86
C LYS A 164 -7.99 -0.86 17.73
N ASN A 165 -8.48 0.29 17.26
CA ASN A 165 -9.91 0.52 17.04
C ASN A 165 -10.54 -0.50 16.08
N ILE A 166 -9.86 -0.85 14.99
CA ILE A 166 -10.35 -1.85 14.03
C ILE A 166 -10.42 -3.25 14.66
N MET A 167 -9.39 -3.60 15.45
CA MET A 167 -9.32 -4.92 16.11
C MET A 167 -10.22 -5.02 17.34
N GLY A 168 -10.75 -3.90 17.85
CA GLY A 168 -11.54 -3.84 19.08
C GLY A 168 -10.68 -4.05 20.33
N LYS A 169 -9.45 -3.53 20.32
CA LYS A 169 -8.48 -3.60 21.42
C LYS A 169 -8.26 -2.23 22.07
#